data_AF-A0A351QST5-F1
#
_entry.id   AF-A0A351QST5-F1
#
_cell.length_a   1.000
_cell.length_b   1.000
_cell.length_c   1.000
_cell.angle_alpha   90.00
_cell.angle_beta   90.00
_cell.angle_gamma   90.00
#
_symmetry.space_group_name_H-M   'P 1'
#
loop_
_entity.id
_entity.type
_entity.pdbx_description
1 polymer ?
#
loop_
_entity_poly.entity_id
_entity_poly.type
_entity_poly.pdbx_seq_one_letter_code
_entity_poly.pdbx_strand_id
1 'polypeptide(L)' 'PDRYLKKENEYYLMCQTGSRSSLACRRLTKEGFNVINVRGGIGAYKGAKRK' A
#
# COMPACT_ATOMS: atom_id res chain seq x y z
N PRO A 1 7.62 -10.42 -8.42
CA PRO A 1 6.65 -10.18 -7.33
C PRO A 1 5.84 -11.43 -6.97
N ASP A 2 5.60 -12.27 -7.97
CA ASP A 2 4.79 -13.50 -7.92
C ASP A 2 5.30 -14.57 -6.94
N ARG A 3 6.59 -14.51 -6.56
CA ARG A 3 7.14 -15.38 -5.48
C ARG A 3 6.51 -15.09 -4.11
N TYR A 4 6.07 -13.85 -3.87
CA TYR A 4 5.61 -13.38 -2.56
C TYR A 4 4.16 -12.90 -2.55
N LEU A 5 3.64 -12.49 -3.70
CA LEU A 5 2.30 -11.94 -3.87
C LEU A 5 1.51 -12.81 -4.84
N LYS A 6 0.28 -13.17 -4.46
CA LYS A 6 -0.67 -13.88 -5.32
C LYS A 6 -1.68 -12.90 -5.88
N LYS A 7 -2.00 -12.98 -7.17
CA LYS A 7 -2.90 -12.01 -7.83
C LYS A 7 -4.34 -12.07 -7.33
N GLU A 8 -4.75 -13.19 -6.75
CA GLU A 8 -6.08 -13.35 -6.14
C GLU A 8 -6.27 -12.51 -4.87
N ASN A 9 -5.17 -12.15 -4.18
CA ASN A 9 -5.24 -11.47 -2.90
C ASN A 9 -5.24 -9.95 -3.07
N GLU A 10 -5.93 -9.27 -2.16
CA GLU A 10 -5.86 -7.82 -2.00
C GLU A 10 -4.74 -7.45 -1.02
N TYR A 11 -3.85 -6.54 -1.42
CA TYR A 11 -2.74 -6.08 -0.58
C TYR A 11 -2.83 -4.60 -0.27
N TYR A 12 -2.82 -4.27 1.01
CA TYR A 12 -2.71 -2.89 1.49
C TYR A 12 -1.23 -2.54 1.67
N LEU A 13 -0.75 -1.60 0.87
CA LEU A 13 0.63 -1.14 0.89
C LEU A 13 0.72 0.18 1.66
N MET A 14 1.64 0.22 2.61
CA MET A 14 1.86 1.36 3.49
C MET A 14 3.34 1.67 3.63
N CYS A 15 3.66 2.96 3.70
CA CYS A 15 4.98 3.45 4.08
C CYS A 15 4.82 4.60 5.08
N GLN A 16 5.88 5.34 5.39
CA GLN A 16 5.80 6.39 6.41
C GLN A 16 4.86 7.56 6.02
N THR A 17 5.00 8.16 4.82
CA THR A 17 4.13 9.26 4.35
C THR A 17 3.11 8.86 3.27
N GLY A 18 3.17 7.65 2.74
CA GLY A 18 2.33 7.17 1.63
C GLY A 18 2.90 7.37 0.21
N SER A 19 4.01 8.09 0.04
CA SER A 19 4.59 8.36 -1.28
C SER A 19 5.27 7.13 -1.92
N ARG A 20 6.07 6.39 -1.14
CA ARG A 20 6.76 5.17 -1.62
C ARG A 20 5.79 4.05 -1.95
N SER A 21 4.78 3.85 -1.09
CA SER A 21 3.72 2.86 -1.31
C SER A 21 2.86 3.22 -2.52
N SER A 22 2.61 4.51 -2.78
CA SER A 22 1.93 4.94 -4.01
C SER A 22 2.69 4.55 -5.28
N LEU A 23 4.02 4.74 -5.29
CA LEU A 23 4.85 4.33 -6.42
C LEU A 23 4.85 2.79 -6.61
N ALA A 24 4.90 2.04 -5.51
CA ALA A 24 4.85 0.59 -5.53
C ALA A 24 3.50 0.07 -6.06
N CYS A 25 2.39 0.61 -5.56
CA CYS A 25 1.05 0.32 -6.08
C CYS A 25 0.98 0.56 -7.58
N ARG A 26 1.46 1.72 -8.06
CA ARG A 26 1.43 2.05 -9.50
C ARG A 26 2.15 1.01 -10.36
N ARG A 27 3.25 0.41 -9.87
CA ARG A 27 3.97 -0.65 -10.59
C ARG A 27 3.20 -1.97 -10.53
N LEU A 28 2.78 -2.39 -9.34
CA LEU A 28 2.10 -3.66 -9.12
C LEU A 28 0.71 -3.72 -9.79
N THR A 29 -0.04 -2.62 -9.82
CA THR A 29 -1.31 -2.55 -10.57
C THR A 29 -1.09 -2.79 -12.06
N LYS A 30 -0.01 -2.26 -12.66
CA LYS A 30 0.32 -2.51 -14.08
C LYS A 30 0.65 -3.98 -14.36
N GLU A 31 1.16 -4.69 -13.37
CA GLU A 31 1.46 -6.12 -13.45
C GLU A 31 0.22 -7.00 -13.16
N GLY A 32 -0.92 -6.38 -12.82
CA GLY A 32 -2.21 -7.04 -12.61
C GLY A 32 -2.46 -7.50 -11.17
N PHE A 33 -1.74 -6.97 -10.18
CA PHE A 33 -2.01 -7.25 -8.76
C PHE A 33 -3.11 -6.33 -8.22
N ASN A 34 -3.97 -6.87 -7.35
CA ASN A 34 -4.92 -6.07 -6.58
C ASN A 34 -4.22 -5.44 -5.36
N VAL A 35 -3.94 -4.14 -5.45
CA VAL A 35 -3.15 -3.41 -4.44
C VAL A 35 -3.79 -2.06 -4.11
N ILE A 36 -3.81 -1.72 -2.82
CA ILE A 36 -4.39 -0.49 -2.30
C ILE A 36 -3.33 0.30 -1.54
N ASN A 37 -3.14 1.57 -1.91
CA ASN A 37 -2.21 2.46 -1.21
C ASN A 37 -2.89 3.09 0.01
N VAL A 38 -2.30 2.95 1.19
CA VAL A 38 -2.76 3.65 2.40
C VAL A 38 -2.26 5.11 2.36
N ARG A 39 -3.17 6.04 2.03
CA ARG A 39 -2.84 7.47 1.88
C ARG A 39 -2.37 8.07 3.20
N GLY A 40 -1.32 8.89 3.13
CA GLY A 40 -0.70 9.50 4.31
C GLY A 40 0.17 8.52 5.13
N GLY A 41 0.14 7.23 4.80
CA GLY A 41 0.96 6.22 5.41
C GLY A 41 0.75 6.08 6.91
N ILE A 42 1.77 5.56 7.59
CA ILE A 42 1.79 5.41 9.04
C ILE A 42 1.69 6.78 9.73
N GLY A 43 2.29 7.84 9.17
CA GLY A 43 2.25 9.18 9.76
C GLY A 43 0.85 9.79 9.81
N ALA A 44 -0.06 9.37 8.94
CA ALA A 44 -1.46 9.77 8.99
C ALA A 44 -2.30 8.96 9.98
N TYR A 45 -1.82 7.79 10.43
CA TYR A 45 -2.57 6.94 11.33
C TYR A 45 -2.80 7.65 12.67
N LYS A 46 -4.07 7.74 13.04
CA LYS A 46 -4.51 8.47 14.22
C LYS A 46 -4.63 7.60 15.48
N GLY A 47 -4.64 6.28 15.34
CA GLY A 47 -5.04 5.39 16.43
C GLY A 47 -6.35 5.82 17.09
N ALA A 48 -6.53 5.56 18.38
CA ALA A 48 -7.71 6.03 19.11
C ALA A 48 -7.68 7.55 19.41
N LYS A 49 -6.55 8.23 19.23
CA LYS A 49 -6.30 9.58 19.78
C LYS A 49 -5.13 10.29 19.09
N ARG A 50 -5.22 10.62 17.79
CA ARG A 50 -4.25 11.60 17.26
C ARG A 50 -4.62 12.93 17.88
N LYS A 51 -3.67 13.48 18.63
CA LYS A 51 -3.71 14.85 19.12
C LYS A 51 -4.03 15.81 17.98
#